data_AF-A0A1S9CRB3-F1
#
_entry.id   AF-A0A1S9CRB3-F1
#
_cell.length_a   1.000
_cell.length_b   1.000
_cell.length_c   1.000
_cell.angle_alpha   90.00
_cell.angle_beta   90.00
_cell.angle_gamma   90.00
#
_symmetry.space_group_name_H-M   'P 1'
#
loop_
_entity.id
_entity.type
_entity.pdbx_description
1 polymer ?
#
loop_
_entity_poly.entity_id
_entity_poly.type
_entity_poly.pdbx_seq_one_letter_code
_entity_poly.pdbx_strand_id
1 'polypeptide(L)'
;MRKHYMTICFRGNTEVTYIDRKGDIVVTFEKVAGEDFVSVDIKLDGVVVLNNGFSPADVDYYTRFVLKNANMIKLLASRKDELHA
;
A
#
# COMPACT_ATOMS: atom_id res chain seq x y z
N MET A 1 -10.94 12.43 -2.04
CA MET A 1 -9.86 12.76 -1.10
C MET A 1 -9.19 11.46 -0.68
N ARG A 2 -7.86 11.33 -0.85
CA ARG A 2 -7.11 10.16 -0.39
C ARG A 2 -6.93 10.30 1.12
N LYS A 3 -7.22 9.26 1.89
CA LYS A 3 -6.98 9.24 3.34
C LYS A 3 -5.77 8.36 3.61
N HIS A 4 -4.78 8.90 4.33
CA HIS A 4 -3.63 8.13 4.82
C HIS A 4 -4.03 7.41 6.12
N TYR A 5 -3.84 6.09 6.15
CA TYR A 5 -4.22 5.29 7.31
C TYR A 5 -3.04 4.96 8.21
N MET A 6 -1.88 4.59 7.65
CA MET A 6 -0.68 4.19 8.39
C MET A 6 0.54 4.21 7.47
N THR A 7 1.72 4.51 8.02
CA THR A 7 3.02 4.29 7.38
C THR A 7 3.71 3.11 8.06
N ILE A 8 4.14 2.11 7.30
CA ILE A 8 5.06 1.08 7.80
C ILE A 8 6.39 1.24 7.07
N CYS A 9 7.48 1.42 7.81
CA CYS A 9 8.82 1.34 7.24
C CYS A 9 9.16 -0.13 6.99
N PHE A 10 9.25 -0.49 5.71
CA PHE A 10 9.51 -1.82 5.22
C PHE A 10 10.81 -1.81 4.40
N ARG A 11 11.69 -2.81 4.62
CA ARG A 11 12.99 -2.96 3.93
C ARG A 11 13.71 -1.64 3.61
N GLY A 12 14.27 -1.01 4.64
CA GLY A 12 15.35 -0.03 4.49
C GLY A 12 15.03 1.20 3.63
N ASN A 13 13.77 1.65 3.61
CA ASN A 13 13.24 2.96 3.14
C ASN A 13 11.93 2.84 2.33
N THR A 14 11.31 1.65 2.22
CA THR A 14 9.99 1.54 1.58
C THR A 14 8.91 1.89 2.57
N GLU A 15 8.15 2.93 2.30
CA GLU A 15 6.97 3.30 3.05
C GLU A 15 5.75 2.58 2.50
N VAL A 16 5.01 1.90 3.37
CA VAL A 16 3.71 1.30 3.05
C VAL A 16 2.62 2.23 3.53
N THR A 17 1.89 2.83 2.60
CA THR A 17 0.74 3.71 2.85
C THR A 17 -0.55 3.03 2.39
N TYR A 18 -1.59 3.02 3.22
CA TYR A 18 -2.92 2.50 2.83
C TYR A 18 -3.87 3.65 2.51
N ILE A 19 -4.60 3.52 1.40
CA ILE A 19 -5.58 4.50 0.91
C ILE A 19 -6.93 3.82 0.73
N ASP A 20 -7.92 4.19 1.54
CA ASP A 20 -9.33 3.88 1.27
C ASP A 20 -9.92 4.95 0.34
N ARG A 21 -10.39 4.53 -0.83
CA ARG A 21 -11.18 5.34 -1.75
C ARG A 21 -12.64 4.92 -1.68
N LYS A 22 -13.37 5.32 -0.63
CA LYS A 22 -14.82 5.09 -0.47
C LYS A 22 -15.23 3.67 -0.91
N GLY A 23 -14.64 2.65 -0.28
CA GLY A 23 -15.01 1.24 -0.46
C GLY A 23 -13.98 0.38 -1.20
N ASP A 24 -12.85 0.95 -1.61
CA ASP A 24 -11.74 0.18 -2.21
C ASP A 24 -10.42 0.51 -1.49
N ILE A 25 -9.76 -0.52 -0.97
CA ILE A 25 -8.49 -0.40 -0.22
C ILE A 25 -7.34 -0.63 -1.18
N VAL A 26 -6.50 0.39 -1.31
CA VAL A 26 -5.27 0.36 -2.09
C VAL A 26 -4.07 0.47 -1.15
N VAL A 27 -3.09 -0.39 -1.35
CA VAL A 27 -1.79 -0.37 -0.66
C VAL A 27 -0.76 0.24 -1.59
N THR A 28 -0.20 1.37 -1.18
CA THR A 28 0.87 2.06 -1.88
C THR A 28 2.20 1.70 -1.22
N PHE A 29 3.14 1.20 -2.01
CA PHE A 29 4.55 1.11 -1.62
C PHE A 29 5.29 2.24 -2.30
N GLU A 30 6.05 3.03 -1.54
CA GLU A 30 6.84 4.13 -2.05
C GLU A 30 8.26 4.06 -1.49
N LYS A 31 9.27 4.34 -2.30
CA LYS A 31 10.65 4.52 -1.81
C LYS A 31 11.38 5.57 -2.64
N VAL A 32 12.37 6.20 -2.02
CA VAL A 32 13.31 7.08 -2.72
C VAL A 32 14.19 6.24 -3.64
N ALA A 33 14.37 6.70 -4.88
CA ALA A 33 15.24 6.12 -5.89
C ALA A 33 16.06 7.22 -6.57
N GLY A 34 17.25 7.50 -6.04
CA GLY A 34 18.07 8.62 -6.50
C GLY A 34 17.47 9.96 -6.05
N GLU A 35 17.19 10.85 -7.01
CA GLU A 35 16.54 12.15 -6.78
C GLU A 35 15.00 12.09 -6.90
N ASP A 36 14.45 10.92 -7.29
CA ASP A 36 13.02 10.70 -7.52
C ASP A 36 12.39 9.71 -6.52
N PHE A 37 11.07 9.57 -6.59
CA PHE A 37 10.30 8.54 -5.87
C PHE A 37 9.76 7.50 -6.84
N VAL A 38 9.90 6.22 -6.47
CA VAL A 38 9.20 5.12 -7.15
C VAL A 38 8.05 4.65 -6.28
N SER A 39 6.92 4.32 -6.92
CA SER A 39 5.70 3.93 -6.22
C SER A 39 4.94 2.81 -6.94
N VAL A 40 4.23 1.98 -6.19
CA VAL A 40 3.31 0.98 -6.72
C VAL A 40 2.05 0.92 -5.87
N ASP A 41 0.88 0.99 -6.52
CA ASP A 41 -0.43 0.86 -5.89
C ASP A 41 -1.00 -0.52 -6.19
N ILE A 42 -1.37 -1.26 -5.14
CA ILE A 42 -1.86 -2.64 -5.23
C ILE A 42 -3.16 -2.76 -4.44
N LYS A 43 -4.20 -3.29 -5.07
CA LYS A 43 -5.47 -3.62 -4.41
C LYS A 43 -5.35 -4.89 -3.57
N LEU A 44 -6.29 -5.10 -2.65
CA LEU A 44 -6.31 -6.29 -1.80
C LEU A 44 -6.55 -7.61 -2.54
N ASP A 45 -7.03 -7.57 -3.79
CA ASP A 45 -7.13 -8.72 -4.70
C ASP A 45 -5.86 -8.97 -5.51
N GLY A 46 -4.81 -8.15 -5.31
CA GLY A 46 -3.53 -8.24 -5.99
C GLY A 46 -3.45 -7.48 -7.31
N VAL A 47 -4.53 -6.80 -7.74
CA VAL A 47 -4.50 -5.99 -8.95
C VAL A 47 -3.59 -4.77 -8.75
N VAL A 48 -2.59 -4.65 -9.62
CA VAL A 48 -1.69 -3.49 -9.66
C VAL A 48 -2.39 -2.35 -10.41
N VAL A 49 -2.59 -1.23 -9.74
CA VAL A 49 -3.30 -0.04 -10.27
C VAL A 49 -2.32 0.97 -10.87
N LEU A 50 -1.13 1.07 -10.28
CA LEU A 50 -0.05 1.94 -10.71
C LEU A 50 1.27 1.23 -10.44
N ASN A 51 2.20 1.28 -11.38
CA ASN A 51 3.60 0.97 -11.14
C ASN A 51 4.46 2.07 -11.77
N ASN A 52 5.09 2.88 -10.93
CA ASN A 52 6.01 3.93 -11.31
C ASN A 52 7.43 3.55 -10.87
N GLY A 53 8.12 2.76 -11.69
CA GLY A 53 9.56 2.51 -11.55
C GLY A 53 9.97 1.31 -10.69
N PHE A 54 9.05 0.51 -10.15
CA PHE A 54 9.41 -0.76 -9.51
C PHE A 54 9.66 -1.86 -10.55
N SER A 55 10.65 -2.70 -10.25
CA SER A 55 10.96 -3.87 -11.08
C SER A 55 9.83 -4.91 -11.00
N PRO A 56 9.65 -5.78 -12.02
CA PRO A 56 8.64 -6.84 -11.96
C PRO A 56 8.77 -7.77 -10.74
N ALA A 57 10.01 -8.02 -10.28
CA ALA A 57 10.28 -8.84 -9.10
C ALA A 57 9.83 -8.15 -7.80
N ASP A 58 10.03 -6.83 -7.69
CA ASP A 58 9.54 -6.06 -6.55
C ASP A 58 8.00 -6.03 -6.53
N VAL A 59 7.38 -5.79 -7.69
CA VAL A 59 5.91 -5.77 -7.80
C VAL A 59 5.31 -7.12 -7.40
N ASP A 60 5.84 -8.23 -7.92
CA ASP A 60 5.40 -9.57 -7.53
C ASP A 60 5.54 -9.82 -6.03
N TYR A 61 6.67 -9.41 -5.43
CA TYR A 61 6.88 -9.50 -3.99
C TYR A 61 5.83 -8.71 -3.21
N TYR A 62 5.59 -7.45 -3.57
CA TYR A 62 4.61 -6.60 -2.91
C TYR A 62 3.18 -7.11 -3.09
N THR A 63 2.83 -7.62 -4.27
CA THR A 63 1.54 -8.26 -4.51
C THR A 63 1.34 -9.45 -3.58
N ARG A 64 2.33 -10.33 -3.44
CA ARG A 64 2.26 -11.45 -2.47
C ARG A 64 2.14 -10.98 -1.04
N PHE A 65 2.86 -9.91 -0.66
CA PHE A 65 2.74 -9.32 0.67
C PHE A 65 1.31 -8.82 0.92
N VAL A 66 0.71 -8.09 -0.02
CA VAL A 66 -0.65 -7.57 0.11
C VAL A 66 -1.66 -8.71 0.22
N LEU A 67 -1.59 -9.70 -0.68
CA LEU A 67 -2.47 -10.86 -0.66
C LEU A 67 -2.38 -11.64 0.65
N LYS A 68 -1.17 -11.88 1.15
CA LYS A 68 -0.94 -12.61 2.41
C LYS A 68 -1.48 -11.87 3.63
N ASN A 69 -1.47 -10.54 3.60
CA ASN A 69 -1.86 -9.70 4.73
C ASN A 69 -3.23 -9.03 4.55
N ALA A 70 -3.99 -9.37 3.51
CA ALA A 70 -5.23 -8.66 3.13
C ALA A 70 -6.24 -8.53 4.28
N ASN A 71 -6.43 -9.59 5.07
CA ASN A 71 -7.36 -9.58 6.21
C ASN A 71 -6.90 -8.62 7.32
N MET A 72 -5.61 -8.61 7.62
CA MET A 72 -5.04 -7.69 8.62
C MET A 72 -5.16 -6.24 8.14
N ILE A 73 -4.87 -5.99 6.86
CA ILE A 73 -4.99 -4.66 6.26
C ILE A 73 -6.44 -4.15 6.34
N LYS A 74 -7.43 -5.00 6.01
CA LYS A 74 -8.86 -4.66 6.17
C LYS A 74 -9.23 -4.31 7.60
N LEU A 75 -8.78 -5.12 8.57
CA LEU A 75 -9.05 -4.89 9.99
C LEU A 75 -8.45 -3.57 10.47
N LEU A 76 -7.22 -3.24 10.06
CA LEU A 76 -6.56 -2.00 10.45
C LEU A 76 -7.22 -0.77 9.80
N ALA A 77 -7.68 -0.90 8.56
CA ALA A 77 -8.43 0.16 7.89
C ALA A 77 -9.77 0.45 8.58
N SER A 78 -10.53 -0.60 8.97
CA SER A 78 -11.85 -0.44 9.60
C SER A 78 -11.78 0.16 11.01
N ARG A 79 -10.76 -0.16 11.80
CA ARG A 79 -10.59 0.37 13.17
C ARG A 79 -10.30 1.86 13.23
N LYS A 80 -9.79 2.46 12.14
CA LYS A 80 -9.53 3.91 12.10
C LYS A 80 -10.82 4.71 11.90
N ASP A 81 -11.83 4.13 11.26
CA ASP A 81 -13.15 4.77 11.14
C ASP A 81 -13.89 4.80 12.49
N GLU A 82 -13.62 3.85 13.39
CA GLU A 82 -14.17 3.82 14.77
C GLU A 82 -13.51 4.84 15.72
N LEU A 83 -12.23 5.19 15.50
CA LEU A 83 -11.48 6.13 16.34
C LEU A 83 -11.73 7.62 16.01
N HIS A 84 -12.42 7.89 14.90
CA HIS A 84 -12.75 9.23 14.43
C HIS A 84 -14.26 9.46 14.29
N ALA A 85 -15.08 8.57 14.85
CA ALA A 85 -16.52 8.72 15.04
C ALA A 85 -16.82 9.24 16.45
#